data_AF-A0A5P1FB33-F1
#
_entry.id   AF-A0A5P1FB33-F1
#
_cell.length_a   1.000
_cell.length_b   1.000
_cell.length_c   1.000
_cell.angle_alpha   90.00
_cell.angle_beta   90.00
_cell.angle_gamma   90.00
#
_symmetry.space_group_name_H-M   'P 1'
#
loop_
_entity.id
_entity.type
_entity.pdbx_description
1 polymer ?
#
loop_
_entity_poly.entity_id
_entity_poly.type
_entity_poly.pdbx_seq_one_letter_code
_entity_poly.pdbx_strand_id
1 'polypeptide(L)'
;MAELGCEVAQSNAAWILDKYGEQSMCMGESGFCTDSERHLRAHSLWWQASEQGNEHAALLIGDAYYYGRGTERDYERAAEAYMHAQSQSNAQAMFNLGYMHEHGQGLPLDLHLAKRYYDQALENDPAARLPVTLALMSLWLRKNYADTFLVHFIDSLPQIYPRIEEWVEDVLMDEGNATILTLFVCLVTVLYLRDRQRRQHAAANIPEQIHLE
;
A
#
# COMPACT_ATOMS: atom_id res chain seq x y z
N MET A 1 -29.46 13.55 -7.44
CA MET A 1 -28.62 14.14 -6.37
C MET A 1 -27.23 14.48 -6.88
N ALA A 2 -26.45 13.52 -7.42
CA ALA A 2 -25.15 13.82 -8.03
C ALA A 2 -25.26 14.81 -9.21
N GLU A 3 -26.25 14.60 -10.10
CA GLU A 3 -26.58 15.53 -11.20
C GLU A 3 -27.09 16.90 -10.73
N LEU A 4 -27.49 17.02 -9.46
CA LEU A 4 -27.91 18.29 -8.86
C LEU A 4 -26.72 19.08 -8.28
N GLY A 5 -25.48 18.60 -8.48
CA GLY A 5 -24.28 19.28 -8.02
C GLY A 5 -23.95 19.08 -6.54
N CYS A 6 -24.56 18.10 -5.87
CA CYS A 6 -24.22 17.81 -4.47
C CYS A 6 -22.91 17.01 -4.40
N GLU A 7 -21.85 17.64 -3.89
CA GLU A 7 -20.52 17.04 -3.67
C GLU A 7 -20.60 15.61 -3.11
N VAL A 8 -21.22 15.42 -1.95
CA VAL A 8 -21.32 14.10 -1.27
C VAL A 8 -21.99 13.05 -2.17
N ALA A 9 -22.98 13.46 -2.96
CA ALA A 9 -23.65 12.56 -3.87
C ALA A 9 -22.78 12.20 -5.07
N GLN A 10 -21.95 13.13 -5.56
CA GLN A 10 -21.01 12.89 -6.64
C GLN A 10 -19.88 11.96 -6.20
N SER A 11 -19.25 12.24 -5.05
CA SER A 11 -18.16 11.42 -4.51
C SER A 11 -18.62 10.00 -4.19
N ASN A 12 -19.79 9.83 -3.56
CA ASN A 12 -20.37 8.51 -3.31
C ASN A 12 -20.75 7.77 -4.60
N ALA A 13 -21.36 8.44 -5.57
CA ALA A 13 -21.72 7.81 -6.84
C ALA A 13 -20.48 7.36 -7.62
N ALA A 14 -19.43 8.19 -7.66
CA ALA A 14 -18.15 7.85 -8.24
C ALA A 14 -17.53 6.61 -7.58
N TRP A 15 -17.50 6.60 -6.25
CA TRP A 15 -16.98 5.47 -5.48
C TRP A 15 -17.75 4.17 -5.75
N ILE A 16 -19.08 4.23 -5.84
CA ILE A 16 -19.90 3.05 -6.18
C ILE A 16 -19.56 2.51 -7.57
N LEU A 17 -19.43 3.41 -8.55
CA LEU A 17 -19.12 3.04 -9.94
C LEU A 17 -17.74 2.39 -10.04
N ASP A 18 -16.73 2.93 -9.36
CA ASP A 18 -15.38 2.38 -9.36
C ASP A 18 -15.28 1.07 -8.56
N LYS A 19 -15.82 1.04 -7.34
CA LYS A 19 -15.64 -0.09 -6.41
C LYS A 19 -16.41 -1.34 -6.82
N TYR A 20 -17.65 -1.18 -7.27
CA TYR A 20 -18.54 -2.31 -7.57
C TYR A 20 -18.57 -2.68 -9.04
N GLY A 21 -17.96 -1.88 -9.94
CA GLY A 21 -17.85 -2.22 -11.35
C GLY A 21 -19.20 -2.64 -11.94
N GLU A 22 -19.22 -3.76 -12.66
CA GLU A 22 -20.43 -4.37 -13.25
C GLU A 22 -21.60 -4.59 -12.28
N GLN A 23 -21.34 -4.76 -10.98
CA GLN A 23 -22.38 -4.96 -9.95
C GLN A 23 -23.13 -3.67 -9.62
N SER A 24 -22.58 -2.50 -9.97
CA SER A 24 -23.28 -1.22 -9.83
C SER A 24 -24.09 -0.90 -11.08
N MET A 25 -25.31 -0.38 -10.87
CA MET A 25 -26.18 0.01 -11.98
C MET A 25 -25.66 1.29 -12.64
N CYS A 26 -25.31 1.19 -13.92
CA CYS A 26 -24.87 2.30 -14.76
C CYS A 26 -25.48 2.13 -16.15
N MET A 27 -26.07 3.20 -16.69
CA MET A 27 -26.62 3.23 -18.05
C MET A 27 -25.73 4.08 -18.95
N GLY A 28 -25.24 3.48 -20.03
CA GLY A 28 -24.44 4.07 -21.11
C GLY A 28 -25.27 4.25 -22.38
N GLU A 29 -24.61 4.49 -23.52
CA GLU A 29 -25.31 4.81 -24.78
C GLU A 29 -26.15 3.65 -25.34
N SER A 30 -25.67 2.42 -25.19
CA SER A 30 -26.29 1.20 -25.75
C SER A 30 -26.97 0.30 -24.72
N GLY A 31 -27.16 0.75 -23.48
CA GLY A 31 -27.73 -0.05 -22.39
C GLY A 31 -26.94 0.07 -21.10
N PHE A 32 -26.52 -1.05 -20.49
CA PHE A 32 -25.60 -1.00 -19.36
C PHE A 32 -24.25 -0.44 -19.80
N CYS A 33 -23.63 0.39 -18.94
CA CYS A 33 -22.32 0.97 -19.21
C CYS A 33 -21.28 -0.12 -19.45
N THR A 34 -20.43 0.09 -20.46
CA THR A 34 -19.13 -0.55 -20.57
C THR A 34 -18.21 -0.12 -19.42
N ASP A 35 -17.13 -0.87 -19.17
CA ASP A 35 -16.15 -0.49 -18.14
C ASP A 35 -15.53 0.89 -18.40
N SER A 36 -15.25 1.20 -19.68
CA SER A 36 -14.74 2.51 -20.08
C SER A 36 -15.72 3.63 -19.72
N GLU A 37 -17.00 3.50 -20.09
CA GLU A 37 -18.03 4.49 -19.72
C GLU A 37 -18.18 4.64 -18.21
N ARG A 38 -18.11 3.52 -17.48
CA ARG A 38 -18.22 3.51 -16.01
C ARG A 38 -17.07 4.28 -15.37
N HIS A 39 -15.83 4.00 -15.79
CA HIS A 39 -14.67 4.70 -15.30
C HIS A 39 -14.68 6.19 -15.68
N LEU A 40 -15.03 6.53 -16.93
CA LEU A 40 -15.17 7.92 -17.36
C LEU A 40 -16.19 8.67 -16.50
N ARG A 41 -17.31 8.03 -16.19
CA ARG A 41 -18.34 8.61 -15.32
C ARG A 41 -17.87 8.77 -13.88
N ALA A 42 -17.20 7.76 -13.32
CA ALA A 42 -16.62 7.85 -11.98
C ALA A 42 -15.60 8.98 -11.89
N HIS A 43 -14.66 9.05 -12.84
CA HIS A 43 -13.65 10.08 -12.93
C HIS A 43 -14.26 11.48 -13.05
N SER A 44 -15.27 11.65 -13.91
CA SER A 44 -15.99 12.93 -14.04
C SER A 44 -16.66 13.36 -12.73
N LEU A 45 -17.24 12.43 -11.99
CA LEU A 45 -17.92 12.72 -10.73
C LEU A 45 -16.92 13.05 -9.61
N TRP A 46 -15.79 12.34 -9.52
CA TRP A 46 -14.71 12.71 -8.62
C TRP A 46 -14.13 14.08 -8.96
N TRP A 47 -13.95 14.40 -10.25
CA TRP A 47 -13.48 15.73 -10.64
C TRP A 47 -14.42 16.83 -10.13
N GLN A 48 -15.73 16.67 -10.32
CA GLN A 48 -16.73 17.62 -9.83
C GLN A 48 -16.72 17.75 -8.30
N ALA A 49 -16.56 16.64 -7.57
CA ALA A 49 -16.47 16.66 -6.11
C ALA A 49 -15.16 17.31 -5.63
N SER A 50 -14.04 17.06 -6.31
CA SER A 50 -12.73 17.65 -6.05
C SER A 50 -12.73 19.18 -6.20
N GLU A 51 -13.41 19.70 -7.23
CA GLU A 51 -13.58 21.14 -7.44
C GLU A 51 -14.41 21.82 -6.35
N GLN A 52 -15.19 21.04 -5.59
CA GLN A 52 -15.96 21.51 -4.44
C GLN A 52 -15.21 21.35 -3.10
N GLY A 53 -13.94 20.92 -3.15
CA GLY A 53 -13.11 20.74 -1.96
C GLY A 53 -13.25 19.37 -1.31
N ASN A 54 -13.61 18.33 -2.06
CA ASN A 54 -13.46 16.96 -1.57
C ASN A 54 -12.03 16.46 -1.86
N GLU A 55 -11.21 16.40 -0.81
CA GLU A 55 -9.83 15.95 -0.84
C GLU A 55 -9.69 14.46 -1.16
N HIS A 56 -10.66 13.63 -0.78
CA HIS A 56 -10.67 12.21 -1.12
C HIS A 56 -10.95 11.98 -2.61
N ALA A 57 -11.81 12.78 -3.22
CA ALA A 57 -12.07 12.74 -4.65
C ALA A 57 -10.82 13.17 -5.43
N ALA A 58 -10.14 14.22 -4.99
CA ALA A 58 -8.85 14.65 -5.54
C ALA A 58 -7.78 13.53 -5.45
N LEU A 59 -7.69 12.85 -4.30
CA LEU A 59 -6.81 11.70 -4.11
C LEU A 59 -7.13 10.57 -5.10
N LEU A 60 -8.41 10.23 -5.29
CA LEU A 60 -8.84 9.14 -6.18
C LEU A 60 -8.60 9.46 -7.66
N ILE A 61 -8.68 10.74 -8.06
CA ILE A 61 -8.25 11.19 -9.39
C ILE A 61 -6.74 10.96 -9.55
N GLY A 62 -5.94 11.32 -8.54
CA GLY A 62 -4.50 11.06 -8.53
C GLY A 62 -4.19 9.56 -8.70
N ASP A 63 -4.89 8.70 -7.95
CA ASP A 63 -4.77 7.25 -8.08
C ASP A 63 -5.17 6.74 -9.47
N ALA A 64 -6.22 7.31 -10.07
CA ALA A 64 -6.65 6.94 -11.41
C ALA A 64 -5.55 7.21 -12.44
N TYR A 65 -4.91 8.38 -12.40
CA TYR A 65 -3.78 8.70 -13.27
C TYR A 65 -2.51 7.91 -12.93
N TYR A 66 -2.22 7.68 -11.64
CA TYR A 66 -1.01 6.98 -11.21
C TYR A 66 -1.03 5.49 -11.59
N TYR A 67 -2.18 4.83 -11.44
CA TYR A 67 -2.36 3.41 -11.74
C TYR A 67 -2.93 3.13 -13.14
N GLY A 68 -3.38 4.16 -13.86
CA GLY A 68 -4.07 4.00 -15.15
C GLY A 68 -5.44 3.36 -15.03
N ARG A 69 -6.20 3.66 -13.97
CA ARG A 69 -7.56 3.12 -13.76
C ARG A 69 -8.56 3.90 -14.58
N GLY A 70 -8.95 3.34 -15.72
CA GLY A 70 -9.93 3.98 -16.62
C GLY A 70 -9.42 5.21 -17.37
N THR A 71 -8.11 5.44 -17.30
CA THR A 71 -7.38 6.46 -18.05
C THR A 71 -5.96 5.96 -18.33
N GLU A 72 -5.25 6.61 -19.25
CA GLU A 72 -3.84 6.29 -19.45
C GLU A 72 -3.02 6.74 -18.25
N ARG A 73 -1.96 5.99 -17.94
CA ARG A 73 -1.07 6.32 -16.83
C ARG A 73 -0.35 7.64 -17.10
N ASP A 74 -0.52 8.61 -16.21
CA ASP A 74 0.06 9.95 -16.31
C ASP A 74 0.55 10.41 -14.93
N TYR A 75 1.86 10.28 -14.70
CA TYR A 75 2.42 10.62 -13.40
C TYR A 75 2.44 12.13 -13.12
N GLU A 76 2.47 12.98 -14.15
CA GLU A 76 2.45 14.43 -13.95
C GLU A 76 1.06 14.87 -13.46
N ARG A 77 0.00 14.39 -14.12
CA ARG A 77 -1.37 14.64 -13.66
C ARG A 77 -1.69 14.01 -12.32
N ALA A 78 -1.14 12.84 -12.03
CA ALA A 78 -1.24 12.24 -10.70
C ALA A 78 -0.64 13.16 -9.62
N ALA A 79 0.56 13.71 -9.87
CA ALA A 79 1.20 14.65 -8.96
C ALA A 79 0.36 15.92 -8.74
N GLU A 80 -0.22 16.48 -9.80
CA GLU A 80 -1.11 17.65 -9.71
C GLU A 80 -2.34 17.37 -8.83
N ALA A 81 -3.01 16.23 -9.05
CA ALA A 81 -4.17 15.84 -8.25
C ALA A 81 -3.80 15.57 -6.78
N TYR A 82 -2.66 14.92 -6.51
CA TYR A 82 -2.18 14.73 -5.15
C TYR A 82 -1.78 16.04 -4.47
N MET A 83 -1.17 17.00 -5.18
CA MET A 83 -0.90 18.33 -4.64
C MET A 83 -2.20 19.07 -4.29
N HIS A 84 -3.24 18.93 -5.10
CA HIS A 84 -4.57 19.48 -4.79
C HIS A 84 -5.17 18.85 -3.53
N ALA A 85 -5.13 17.52 -3.41
CA ALA A 85 -5.57 16.82 -2.20
C ALA A 85 -4.73 17.19 -0.96
N GLN A 86 -3.40 17.33 -1.12
CA GLN A 86 -2.49 17.77 -0.07
C GLN A 86 -2.85 19.17 0.45
N SER A 87 -3.22 20.10 -0.44
CA SER A 87 -3.58 21.47 -0.05
C SER A 87 -4.75 21.52 0.93
N GLN A 88 -5.50 20.42 1.03
CA GLN A 88 -6.62 20.18 1.93
C GLN A 88 -6.25 19.19 3.06
N SER A 89 -4.97 19.08 3.39
CA SER A 89 -4.43 18.25 4.49
C SER A 89 -4.62 16.73 4.34
N ASN A 90 -4.80 16.21 3.12
CA ASN A 90 -4.91 14.77 2.91
C ASN A 90 -3.56 14.05 3.13
N ALA A 91 -3.45 13.27 4.21
CA ALA A 91 -2.22 12.56 4.58
C ALA A 91 -1.82 11.45 3.58
N GLN A 92 -2.78 10.78 2.96
CA GLN A 92 -2.50 9.77 1.93
C GLN A 92 -1.90 10.41 0.68
N ALA A 93 -2.40 11.57 0.27
CA ALA A 93 -1.85 12.32 -0.86
C ALA A 93 -0.42 12.80 -0.57
N MET A 94 -0.14 13.26 0.67
CA MET A 94 1.23 13.57 1.12
C MET A 94 2.13 12.35 1.02
N PHE A 95 1.68 11.18 1.47
CA PHE A 95 2.44 9.94 1.36
C PHE A 95 2.73 9.60 -0.11
N ASN A 96 1.74 9.69 -0.99
CA ASN A 96 1.90 9.41 -2.42
C ASN A 96 2.89 10.37 -3.10
N LEU A 97 2.85 11.67 -2.77
CA LEU A 97 3.85 12.66 -3.24
C LEU A 97 5.26 12.31 -2.75
N GLY A 98 5.39 11.87 -1.50
CA GLY A 98 6.65 11.39 -0.96
C GLY A 98 7.21 10.21 -1.75
N TYR A 99 6.34 9.23 -2.06
CA TYR A 99 6.68 8.06 -2.85
C TYR A 99 7.11 8.42 -4.28
N MET A 100 6.40 9.36 -4.93
CA MET A 100 6.72 9.82 -6.27
C MET A 100 8.08 10.51 -6.34
N HIS A 101 8.44 11.33 -5.35
CA HIS A 101 9.78 11.89 -5.23
C HIS A 101 10.87 10.86 -4.91
N GLU A 102 10.55 9.82 -4.13
CA GLU A 102 11.49 8.72 -3.83
C GLU A 102 11.84 7.91 -5.09
N HIS A 103 10.93 7.83 -6.06
CA HIS A 103 11.09 7.01 -7.27
C HIS A 103 11.26 7.81 -8.56
N GLY A 104 11.19 9.15 -8.51
CA GLY A 104 11.29 10.01 -9.69
C GLY A 104 10.13 9.83 -10.68
N GLN A 105 8.91 9.56 -10.20
CA GLN A 105 7.74 9.28 -11.03
C GLN A 105 6.92 10.54 -11.27
N GLY A 106 7.00 11.12 -12.47
CA GLY A 106 6.31 12.38 -12.80
C GLY A 106 6.81 13.61 -12.03
N LEU A 107 7.70 13.40 -11.07
CA LEU A 107 8.37 14.41 -10.27
C LEU A 107 9.87 14.10 -10.24
N PRO A 108 10.75 15.10 -10.08
CA PRO A 108 12.17 14.85 -9.90
C PRO A 108 12.45 13.95 -8.70
N LEU A 109 13.41 13.04 -8.88
CA LEU A 109 13.95 12.21 -7.79
C LEU A 109 14.56 13.12 -6.71
N ASP A 110 13.96 13.16 -5.52
CA ASP A 110 14.43 13.97 -4.40
C ASP A 110 14.09 13.29 -3.06
N LEU A 111 15.08 12.62 -2.47
CA LEU A 111 14.91 11.92 -1.18
C LEU A 111 14.71 12.88 0.01
N HIS A 112 15.16 14.12 -0.08
CA HIS A 112 14.93 15.11 0.97
C HIS A 112 13.49 15.58 0.97
N LEU A 113 12.95 15.84 -0.23
CA LEU A 113 11.55 16.21 -0.40
C LEU A 113 10.61 15.03 -0.11
N ALA A 114 10.98 13.81 -0.51
CA ALA A 114 10.25 12.60 -0.15
C ALA A 114 10.11 12.43 1.36
N LYS A 115 11.23 12.53 2.11
CA LYS A 115 11.21 12.51 3.58
C LYS A 115 10.27 13.57 4.15
N ARG A 116 10.34 14.80 3.65
CA ARG A 116 9.49 15.90 4.13
C ARG A 116 8.01 15.59 3.96
N TYR A 117 7.61 15.05 2.82
CA TYR A 117 6.23 14.66 2.58
C TYR A 117 5.77 13.51 3.50
N TYR A 118 6.63 12.52 3.75
CA TYR A 118 6.34 11.45 4.71
C TYR A 118 6.17 11.99 6.15
N ASP A 119 7.03 12.91 6.58
CA ASP A 119 6.89 13.57 7.89
C ASP A 119 5.55 14.33 7.97
N GLN A 120 5.20 15.08 6.92
CA GLN A 120 3.91 15.81 6.85
C GLN A 120 2.69 14.89 6.89
N ALA A 121 2.74 13.73 6.24
CA ALA A 121 1.67 12.74 6.28
C ALA A 121 1.42 12.28 7.73
N LEU A 122 2.48 12.02 8.49
CA LEU A 122 2.40 11.61 9.90
C LEU A 122 1.93 12.74 10.82
N GLU A 123 2.28 13.99 10.53
CA GLU A 123 1.80 15.16 11.26
C GLU A 123 0.29 15.37 11.10
N ASN A 124 -0.26 15.08 9.91
CA ASN A 124 -1.68 15.26 9.62
C ASN A 124 -2.53 14.06 10.05
N ASP A 125 -2.01 12.83 9.95
CA ASP A 125 -2.72 11.61 10.38
C ASP A 125 -1.81 10.64 11.15
N PRO A 126 -2.02 10.46 12.47
CA PRO A 126 -1.30 9.47 13.27
C PRO A 126 -1.47 8.02 12.77
N ALA A 127 -2.55 7.70 12.04
CA ALA A 127 -2.75 6.38 11.44
C ALA A 127 -1.73 6.09 10.32
N ALA A 128 -1.14 7.12 9.71
CA ALA A 128 -0.08 6.98 8.72
C ALA A 128 1.27 6.52 9.31
N ARG A 129 1.38 6.38 10.65
CA ARG A 129 2.65 6.02 11.34
C ARG A 129 3.31 4.78 10.77
N LEU A 130 2.58 3.69 10.62
CA LEU A 130 3.16 2.43 10.14
C LEU A 130 3.73 2.56 8.72
N PRO A 131 2.95 2.97 7.69
CA PRO A 131 3.50 3.11 6.34
C PRO A 131 4.60 4.16 6.27
N VAL A 132 4.47 5.30 6.97
CA VAL A 132 5.52 6.34 7.01
C VAL A 132 6.83 5.80 7.62
N THR A 133 6.77 5.07 8.73
CA THR A 133 7.99 4.54 9.36
C THR A 133 8.72 3.53 8.46
N LEU A 134 7.98 2.68 7.74
CA LEU A 134 8.55 1.76 6.76
C LEU A 134 9.17 2.50 5.57
N ALA A 135 8.48 3.52 5.05
CA ALA A 135 8.99 4.35 3.96
C ALA A 135 10.26 5.13 4.37
N LEU A 136 10.30 5.71 5.57
CA LEU A 136 11.47 6.39 6.10
C LEU A 136 12.65 5.42 6.34
N MET A 137 12.37 4.20 6.77
CA MET A 137 13.38 3.14 6.90
C MET A 137 13.92 2.73 5.53
N SER A 138 13.06 2.52 4.53
CA SER A 138 13.44 2.27 3.13
C SER A 138 14.33 3.39 2.60
N LEU A 139 13.91 4.64 2.79
CA LEU A 139 14.64 5.82 2.34
C LEU A 139 16.01 5.93 3.03
N TRP A 140 16.09 5.63 4.33
CA TRP A 140 17.37 5.56 5.05
C TRP A 140 18.28 4.47 4.49
N LEU A 141 17.75 3.27 4.19
CA LEU A 141 18.51 2.18 3.60
C LEU A 141 19.05 2.57 2.22
N ARG A 142 18.20 3.13 1.35
CA ARG A 142 18.60 3.61 0.01
C ARG A 142 19.69 4.67 0.09
N LYS A 143 19.60 5.59 1.04
CA LYS A 143 20.60 6.66 1.22
C LYS A 143 21.97 6.15 1.69
N ASN A 144 22.03 5.09 2.51
CA ASN A 144 23.27 4.59 3.11
C ASN A 144 23.87 3.37 2.40
N TYR A 145 23.05 2.58 1.71
CA TYR A 145 23.41 1.29 1.13
C TYR A 145 22.91 1.15 -0.32
N ALA A 146 22.96 2.24 -1.10
CA ALA A 146 22.68 2.21 -2.52
C ALA A 146 23.45 1.06 -3.20
N ASP A 147 22.79 0.38 -4.15
CA ASP A 147 23.33 -0.75 -4.93
C ASP A 147 23.68 -2.03 -4.15
N THR A 148 23.19 -2.15 -2.91
CA THR A 148 23.31 -3.41 -2.15
C THR A 148 22.17 -4.38 -2.44
N PHE A 149 22.44 -5.67 -2.23
CA PHE A 149 21.42 -6.72 -2.31
C PHE A 149 20.16 -6.40 -1.48
N LEU A 150 20.30 -5.76 -0.32
CA LEU A 150 19.17 -5.40 0.54
C LEU A 150 18.20 -4.43 -0.15
N VAL A 151 18.72 -3.39 -0.82
CA VAL A 151 17.89 -2.43 -1.56
C VAL A 151 17.21 -3.13 -2.74
N HIS A 152 17.95 -3.92 -3.51
CA HIS A 152 17.36 -4.70 -4.62
C HIS A 152 16.29 -5.70 -4.15
N PHE A 153 16.50 -6.32 -2.99
CA PHE A 153 15.51 -7.21 -2.40
C PHE A 153 14.25 -6.44 -2.01
N ILE A 154 14.38 -5.29 -1.35
CA ILE A 154 13.24 -4.43 -1.00
C ILE A 154 12.46 -3.99 -2.24
N ASP A 155 13.16 -3.57 -3.30
CA ASP A 155 12.53 -3.16 -4.57
C ASP A 155 11.83 -4.31 -5.29
N SER A 156 12.24 -5.55 -5.02
CA SER A 156 11.60 -6.75 -5.55
C SER A 156 10.35 -7.18 -4.78
N LEU A 157 10.15 -6.70 -3.53
CA LEU A 157 9.02 -7.12 -2.68
C LEU A 157 7.64 -6.93 -3.32
N PRO A 158 7.32 -5.81 -4.01
CA PRO A 158 6.00 -5.65 -4.63
C PRO A 158 5.68 -6.71 -5.69
N GLN A 159 6.69 -7.25 -6.38
CA GLN A 159 6.51 -8.32 -7.37
C GLN A 159 6.37 -9.70 -6.72
N ILE A 160 6.93 -9.85 -5.52
CA ILE A 160 6.93 -11.11 -4.77
C ILE A 160 5.65 -11.25 -3.94
N TYR A 161 5.10 -10.14 -3.43
CA TYR A 161 3.91 -10.13 -2.57
C TYR A 161 2.71 -10.91 -3.14
N PRO A 162 2.21 -10.67 -4.37
CA PRO A 162 1.07 -11.42 -4.91
C PRO A 162 1.37 -12.91 -5.08
N ARG A 163 2.62 -13.27 -5.38
CA ARG A 163 3.06 -14.67 -5.47
C ARG A 163 3.09 -15.36 -4.10
N ILE A 164 3.48 -14.63 -3.05
CA ILE A 164 3.41 -15.13 -1.68
C ILE A 164 1.95 -15.27 -1.25
N GLU A 165 1.11 -14.29 -1.55
CA GLU A 165 -0.33 -14.32 -1.23
C GLU A 165 -1.02 -15.50 -1.92
N GLU A 166 -0.80 -15.70 -3.22
CA GLU A 166 -1.25 -16.88 -3.97
C GLU A 166 -0.71 -18.19 -3.36
N TRP A 167 0.58 -18.25 -3.04
CA TRP A 167 1.18 -19.43 -2.42
C TRP A 167 0.62 -19.69 -1.01
N VAL A 168 0.38 -18.65 -0.23
CA VAL A 168 -0.21 -18.73 1.12
C VAL A 168 -1.65 -19.21 1.02
N GLU A 169 -2.45 -18.70 0.09
CA GLU A 169 -3.81 -19.18 -0.15
C GLU A 169 -3.81 -20.64 -0.63
N ASP A 170 -2.93 -21.03 -1.55
CA ASP A 170 -2.78 -22.42 -2.03
C ASP A 170 -2.33 -23.38 -0.92
N VAL A 171 -1.42 -22.95 -0.03
CA VAL A 171 -0.89 -23.79 1.05
C VAL A 171 -1.78 -23.80 2.29
N LEU A 172 -2.49 -22.71 2.60
CA LEU A 172 -3.32 -22.58 3.80
C LEU A 172 -4.82 -22.83 3.56
N MET A 173 -5.36 -22.54 2.36
CA MET A 173 -6.81 -22.48 2.12
C MET A 173 -7.33 -23.50 1.11
N ASP A 174 -6.48 -24.14 0.29
CA ASP A 174 -6.91 -25.29 -0.51
C ASP A 174 -6.89 -26.57 0.35
N GLU A 175 -7.97 -27.35 0.34
CA GLU A 175 -8.20 -28.52 1.21
C GLU A 175 -7.17 -29.66 1.02
N GLY A 176 -6.14 -29.46 0.20
CA GLY A 176 -5.21 -30.48 -0.28
C GLY A 176 -3.79 -30.50 0.31
N ASN A 177 -3.37 -29.58 1.18
CA ASN A 177 -1.96 -29.52 1.62
C ASN A 177 -1.72 -29.68 3.14
N ALA A 178 -2.51 -30.54 3.79
CA ALA A 178 -2.25 -31.00 5.16
C ALA A 178 -0.83 -31.57 5.34
N THR A 179 -0.21 -32.12 4.30
CA THR A 179 1.17 -32.64 4.31
C THR A 179 2.21 -31.52 4.46
N ILE A 180 2.04 -30.39 3.78
CA ILE A 180 2.97 -29.26 3.87
C ILE A 180 2.83 -28.60 5.24
N LEU A 181 1.59 -28.39 5.70
CA LEU A 181 1.31 -27.90 7.05
C LEU A 181 1.89 -28.81 8.14
N THR A 182 1.74 -30.14 8.00
CA THR A 182 2.30 -31.09 8.98
C THR A 182 3.82 -31.12 8.93
N LEU A 183 4.46 -31.04 7.75
CA LEU A 183 5.91 -30.93 7.64
C LEU A 183 6.44 -29.62 8.25
N PHE A 184 5.74 -28.51 8.04
CA PHE A 184 6.09 -27.22 8.63
C PHE A 184 5.97 -27.25 10.16
N VAL A 185 4.86 -27.77 10.70
CA VAL A 185 4.67 -27.95 12.15
C VAL A 185 5.72 -28.89 12.73
N CYS A 186 6.02 -30.00 12.06
CA CYS A 186 7.08 -30.93 12.48
C CYS A 186 8.45 -30.25 12.50
N LEU A 187 8.80 -29.46 11.48
CA LEU A 187 10.05 -28.71 11.43
C LEU A 187 10.16 -27.72 12.59
N VAL A 188 9.12 -26.91 12.81
CA VAL A 188 9.07 -25.95 13.93
C VAL A 188 9.18 -26.67 15.27
N THR A 189 8.50 -27.81 15.41
CA THR A 189 8.56 -28.64 16.63
C THR A 189 9.95 -29.22 16.87
N VAL A 190 10.61 -29.74 15.83
CA VAL A 190 11.99 -30.25 15.92
C VAL A 190 12.96 -29.13 16.29
N LEU A 191 12.84 -27.95 15.68
CA LEU A 191 13.67 -26.80 16.00
C LEU A 191 13.44 -26.34 17.46
N TYR A 192 12.19 -26.28 17.91
CA TYR A 192 11.83 -25.97 19.29
C TYR A 192 12.43 -26.98 20.28
N LEU A 193 12.29 -28.28 20.01
CA LEU A 193 12.85 -29.33 20.86
C LEU A 193 14.37 -29.29 20.90
N ARG A 194 15.02 -29.03 19.75
CA ARG A 194 16.48 -28.92 19.66
C ARG A 194 17.00 -27.72 20.44
N ASP A 195 16.32 -26.59 20.36
CA ASP A 195 16.66 -25.40 21.13
C ASP A 195 16.46 -25.64 22.65
N ARG A 196 15.35 -26.27 23.04
CA ARG A 196 15.09 -26.66 24.42
C ARG A 196 16.18 -27.58 24.98
N GLN A 197 16.59 -28.61 24.22
CA GLN A 197 17.69 -29.50 24.61
C GLN A 197 19.01 -28.74 24.77
N ARG A 198 19.34 -27.83 23.84
CA ARG A 198 20.53 -26.98 23.97
C ARG A 198 20.51 -26.15 25.25
N ARG A 199 19.37 -25.55 25.60
CA ARG A 199 19.22 -24.79 26.86
C ARG A 199 19.37 -25.68 28.09
N GLN A 200 18.82 -26.90 28.08
CA GLN A 200 18.97 -27.86 29.17
C GLN A 200 20.41 -28.37 29.33
N HIS A 201 21.09 -28.69 28.23
CA HIS A 201 22.51 -29.05 28.25
C HIS A 201 23.39 -27.88 28.72
N ALA A 202 23.08 -26.66 28.29
CA ALA A 202 23.78 -25.47 28.76
C ALA A 202 23.56 -25.24 30.26
N ALA A 203 22.35 -25.45 30.79
CA ALA A 203 22.04 -25.33 32.21
C ALA A 203 22.65 -26.45 33.07
N ALA A 204 22.73 -27.68 32.55
CA ALA A 204 23.34 -28.83 33.25
C ALA A 204 24.87 -28.76 33.31
N ASN A 205 25.50 -28.04 32.37
CA ASN A 205 26.95 -27.84 32.31
C ASN A 205 27.41 -26.52 32.95
N ILE A 206 26.55 -25.83 33.71
CA ILE A 206 26.99 -24.72 34.57
C ILE A 206 27.72 -25.35 35.76
N PRO A 207 29.05 -25.22 35.89
CA PRO A 207 29.76 -25.79 37.03
C PRO A 207 29.26 -25.14 38.32
N GLU A 208 28.99 -25.96 39.33
CA GLU A 208 28.70 -25.58 40.71
C GLU A 208 29.95 -24.90 41.30
N GLN A 209 30.19 -23.64 40.94
CA GLN A 209 31.20 -22.77 41.57
C GLN A 209 30.52 -21.67 42.36
N ILE A 210 29.59 -22.05 43.24
CA ILE A 210 29.23 -21.21 44.40
C ILE A 210 28.91 -22.14 45.57
N HIS A 211 29.94 -22.78 46.12
CA HIS A 211 30.01 -23.10 47.55
C HIS A 211 31.42 -23.56 47.87
N LEU A 212 32.22 -22.67 48.46
CA LEU A 212 33.12 -22.91 49.59
C LEU A 212 33.71 -21.55 49.99
N GLU A 213 33.32 -21.15 51.20
CA GLU A 213 34.01 -20.32 52.21
C GLU A 213 34.96 -19.18 51.77
#